data_AF-A0AAJ6E5I4-F1
#
_entry.id   AF-A0AAJ6E5I4-F1
#
_cell.length_a   1.000
_cell.length_b   1.000
_cell.length_c   1.000
_cell.angle_alpha   90.00
_cell.angle_beta   90.00
_cell.angle_gamma   90.00
#
_symmetry.space_group_name_H-M   'P 1'
#
loop_
_entity.id
_entity.type
_entity.pdbx_description
1 polymer ?
#
loop_
_entity_poly.entity_id
_entity_poly.type
_entity_poly.pdbx_seq_one_letter_code
_entity_poly.pdbx_strand_id
1 'polypeptide(L)' 'MPIERMYSPKYWRMRAEEFRTKAGNAEHSQTKESLLKVAQNYEELARRAEKIHTVRDEVTVRTRA' A
#
# COMPACT_ATOMS: atom_id res chain seq x y z
N MET A 1 2.32 17.60 10.89
CA MET A 1 2.72 16.50 9.96
C MET A 1 1.59 15.48 9.95
N PRO A 2 0.57 15.61 9.07
CA PRO A 2 -0.67 14.93 9.37
C PRO A 2 -0.64 13.50 8.84
N ILE A 3 -1.06 12.63 9.73
CA ILE A 3 -1.30 11.18 9.64
C ILE A 3 -2.22 10.83 8.44
N GLU A 4 -2.87 11.82 7.82
CA GLU A 4 -3.67 11.68 6.59
C GLU A 4 -2.92 11.05 5.41
N ARG A 5 -1.59 11.23 5.32
CA ARG A 5 -0.81 10.58 4.24
C ARG A 5 -0.56 9.09 4.48
N MET A 6 -0.70 8.59 5.71
CA MET A 6 -0.36 7.20 6.08
C MET A 6 -1.37 6.16 5.57
N TYR A 7 -2.52 6.58 5.04
CA TYR A 7 -3.54 5.67 4.52
C TYR A 7 -3.79 5.80 3.01
N SER A 8 -3.01 6.63 2.31
CA SER A 8 -3.17 6.75 0.86
C SER A 8 -2.70 5.47 0.15
N PRO A 9 -3.39 5.02 -0.92
CA PRO A 9 -2.91 3.90 -1.74
C PRO A 9 -1.48 4.08 -2.22
N LYS A 10 -1.11 5.33 -2.56
CA LYS A 10 0.24 5.71 -2.97
C LYS A 10 1.28 5.45 -1.87
N TYR A 11 0.96 5.71 -0.62
CA TYR A 11 1.85 5.41 0.51
C TYR A 11 2.10 3.90 0.64
N TRP A 12 1.03 3.10 0.56
CA TRP A 12 1.16 1.64 0.64
C TRP A 12 1.95 1.04 -0.52
N ARG A 13 1.78 1.54 -1.75
CA ARG A 13 2.60 1.13 -2.90
C ARG A 13 4.07 1.48 -2.73
N MET A 14 4.38 2.71 -2.34
CA MET A 14 5.76 3.13 -2.08
C MET A 14 6.43 2.23 -1.04
N ARG A 15 5.73 1.87 0.04
CA ARG A 15 6.24 0.93 1.04
C ARG A 15 6.44 -0.47 0.44
N ALA A 16 5.50 -0.99 -0.35
CA ALA A 16 5.66 -2.28 -1.01
C ALA A 16 6.94 -2.32 -1.89
N GLU A 17 7.21 -1.27 -2.65
CA GLU A 17 8.41 -1.15 -3.47
C GLU A 17 9.70 -1.11 -2.65
N GLU A 18 9.73 -0.34 -1.56
CA GLU A 18 10.89 -0.32 -0.65
C GLU A 18 11.25 -1.72 -0.13
N PHE A 19 10.24 -2.52 0.24
CA PHE A 19 10.46 -3.89 0.71
C PHE A 19 10.89 -4.84 -0.42
N ARG A 20 10.42 -4.64 -1.66
CA ARG A 20 10.93 -5.39 -2.84
C ARG A 20 12.40 -5.09 -3.10
N THR A 21 12.80 -3.82 -3.04
CA THR A 21 14.20 -3.42 -3.22
C THR A 21 15.09 -4.03 -2.14
N LYS A 22 14.65 -3.99 -0.88
CA LYS A 22 15.36 -4.65 0.23
C LYS A 22 15.46 -6.16 0.04
N ALA A 23 14.41 -6.80 -0.48
CA ALA A 23 14.43 -8.23 -0.78
C ALA A 23 15.41 -8.58 -1.91
N GLY A 24 15.54 -7.71 -2.92
CA GLY A 24 16.53 -7.85 -3.99
C GLY A 24 17.98 -7.81 -3.48
N ASN A 25 18.22 -7.01 -2.44
CA ASN A 25 19.54 -6.85 -1.81
C ASN A 25 19.80 -7.85 -0.66
N ALA A 26 18.83 -8.72 -0.32
CA ALA A 26 18.98 -9.64 0.79
C ALA A 26 19.82 -10.87 0.38
N GLU A 27 20.92 -11.10 1.11
CA GLU A 27 21.82 -12.24 0.90
C GLU A 27 21.20 -13.56 1.37
N HIS A 28 20.38 -13.52 2.43
CA HIS A 28 19.72 -14.69 2.98
C HIS A 28 18.35 -14.91 2.32
N SER A 29 18.14 -16.12 1.79
CA SER A 29 16.89 -16.52 1.13
C SER A 29 15.66 -16.37 2.03
N GLN A 30 15.76 -16.73 3.31
CA GLN A 30 14.68 -16.59 4.28
C GLN A 30 14.29 -15.12 4.52
N THR A 31 15.28 -14.23 4.60
CA THR A 31 15.07 -12.78 4.74
C THR A 31 14.40 -12.22 3.49
N LYS A 32 14.88 -12.64 2.30
CA LYS A 32 14.27 -12.27 1.02
C LYS A 32 12.79 -12.67 0.95
N GLU A 33 12.46 -13.91 1.29
CA GLU A 33 11.07 -14.37 1.30
C GLU A 33 10.19 -13.58 2.28
N SER A 34 10.73 -13.29 3.47
CA SER A 34 10.01 -12.52 4.49
C SER A 34 9.72 -11.10 4.01
N LEU A 35 10.71 -10.44 3.39
CA LEU A 35 10.56 -9.10 2.83
C LEU A 35 9.58 -9.07 1.65
N LEU A 36 9.58 -10.10 0.80
CA LEU A 36 8.61 -10.23 -0.29
C LEU A 36 7.18 -10.42 0.22
N LYS A 37 6.98 -11.23 1.28
CA LYS A 37 5.66 -11.37 1.93
C LYS A 37 5.17 -10.05 2.50
N VAL A 38 6.06 -9.28 3.14
CA VAL A 38 5.72 -7.93 3.63
C VAL A 38 5.34 -6.98 2.49
N ALA A 39 6.08 -7.00 1.38
CA ALA A 39 5.75 -6.20 0.20
C ALA A 39 4.37 -6.56 -0.39
N GLN A 40 4.05 -7.85 -0.47
CA GLN A 40 2.73 -8.33 -0.93
C GLN A 40 1.59 -7.85 -0.02
N ASN A 41 1.79 -7.88 1.30
CA ASN A 41 0.81 -7.37 2.25
C ASN A 41 0.55 -5.87 2.07
N TYR A 42 1.60 -5.08 1.82
CA TYR A 42 1.44 -3.64 1.53
C TYR A 42 0.73 -3.37 0.20
N GLU A 43 0.97 -4.17 -0.85
CA GLU A 43 0.25 -4.06 -2.12
C GLU A 43 -1.25 -4.38 -1.95
N GLU A 44 -1.59 -5.35 -1.11
CA GLU A 44 -2.98 -5.65 -0.77
C GLU A 44 -3.64 -4.51 0.01
N LEU A 45 -2.93 -3.90 0.97
CA LEU A 45 -3.40 -2.70 1.66
C LEU A 45 -3.61 -1.53 0.70
N ALA A 46 -2.73 -1.35 -0.29
CA ALA A 46 -2.90 -0.35 -1.33
C ALA A 46 -4.19 -0.57 -2.12
N ARG A 47 -4.42 -1.79 -2.61
CA ARG A 47 -5.64 -2.16 -3.36
C ARG A 47 -6.91 -1.95 -2.54
N ARG A 48 -6.90 -2.28 -1.25
CA ARG A 48 -8.03 -2.02 -0.35
C ARG A 48 -8.26 -0.54 -0.13
N ALA A 49 -7.19 0.23 0.07
CA ALA A 49 -7.28 1.67 0.21
C ALA A 49 -7.83 2.35 -1.07
N GLU A 50 -7.49 1.84 -2.26
CA GLU A 50 -8.08 2.35 -3.52
C GLU A 50 -9.57 2.12 -3.56
N LYS A 51 -10.02 0.89 -3.28
CA LYS A 51 -11.45 0.57 -3.26
C LYS A 51 -12.21 1.46 -2.27
N ILE A 52 -11.67 1.68 -1.08
CA ILE A 52 -12.29 2.57 -0.07
C ILE A 52 -12.32 4.01 -0.57
N HIS A 53 -11.24 4.49 -1.19
CA HIS A 53 -11.17 5.85 -1.72
C HIS A 53 -12.18 6.08 -2.85
N THR A 54 -12.27 5.14 -3.80
CA THR A 54 -13.23 5.19 -4.92
C THR A 54 -14.67 5.26 -4.42
N VAL A 55 -15.04 4.41 -3.45
CA VAL A 55 -16.40 4.41 -2.88
C VAL A 55 -16.71 5.72 -2.15
N ARG A 56 -15.74 6.29 -1.42
CA ARG A 56 -15.94 7.57 -0.71
C ARG A 56 -16.17 8.74 -1.67
N ASP A 57 -15.46 8.76 -2.79
CA ASP A 57 -15.60 9.83 -3.79
C ASP A 57 -16.96 9.72 -4.51
N GLU A 58 -17.42 8.50 -4.83
CA GLU A 58 -18.74 8.26 -5.44
C GLU A 58 -19.92 8.64 -4.52
N VAL A 59 -19.84 8.33 -3.22
CA VAL A 59 -20.86 8.73 -2.24
C VAL A 59 -20.90 10.25 -2.07
N THR A 60 -19.74 10.92 -2.12
CA THR A 60 -19.66 12.38 -1.99
C THR A 60 -20.29 13.09 -3.20
N VAL A 61 -20.14 12.55 -4.42
CA VAL A 61 -20.76 13.09 -5.63
C VAL A 61 -22.29 12.89 -5.61
N ARG A 62 -22.78 11.73 -5.18
CA ARG A 62 -24.22 11.43 -5.12
C ARG A 62 -25.00 12.23 -4.08
N THR A 63 -24.35 12.69 -3.01
CA THR A 63 -25.02 13.45 -1.93
C THR A 63 -25.06 14.95 -2.22
N ARG A 64 -24.35 15.41 -3.26
CA ARG A 64 -24.29 16.83 -3.69
C ARG A 64 -25.07 17.12 -4.98
N ALA A 65 -25.72 16.12 -5.57
CA ALA A 65 -26.63 16.25 -6.71
C ALA A 65 -28.09 16.24 -6.23
#